data_AF-A0A2V3IIG5-F1
#
_entry.id   AF-A0A2V3IIG5-F1
#
_cell.length_a   1.000
_cell.length_b   1.000
_cell.length_c   1.000
_cell.angle_alpha   90.00
_cell.angle_beta   90.00
_cell.angle_gamma   90.00
#
_symmetry.space_group_name_H-M   'P 1'
#
loop_
_entity.id
_entity.type
_entity.pdbx_description
1 polymer ?
#
loop_
_entity_poly.entity_id
_entity_poly.type
_entity_poly.pdbx_seq_one_letter_code
_entity_poly.pdbx_strand_id
1 'polypeptide(L)'
;MGDTDIYQRIYDADMSAAGSGIAALIAGETRDEKQGYIIVNEGVDETEGKRLFSEVHIPEHKAKSYELAQALFDNYEASNTKRESYLEKERTEIEALLTFALTRPAMKIAQEYVKRFLKLEVLTDDKWYDMVYDMWFRFTEKEFSPTHSGFEHVFLGEEYEAISTVGGFHWWYYFVQNAERIAYKGARYSSKGKKDAIVTPEIVTMSFAWQIDSDSLIQKRQGGMLVGVSVEAFLAMGMVRAVDESAIIAVINGVEIELRMYKSEDKLSVDTFYPTFKRLLVTKSADSAETNSGVEKAEASDTVVEGPLRIVSIVANPIGSDVGREKITLMNVFGGTETVGLEGWKVVSSNKSSITFGEVELVNGAARTFTISQRGSLSLSNKGGTLRLVGADGGVVQRVHYERDAARQQGAVLLWDGADQLVQYPSQM
;
A
#
# COMPACT_ATOMS: atom_id res chain seq x y z
N MET A 1 22.37 -0.05 -1.70
CA MET A 1 21.10 -0.31 -2.43
C MET A 1 19.98 -0.05 -1.45
N GLY A 2 19.08 0.88 -1.74
CA GLY A 2 17.90 1.08 -0.91
C GLY A 2 17.13 -0.22 -0.81
N ASP A 3 16.59 -0.52 0.37
CA ASP A 3 15.65 -1.62 0.60
C ASP A 3 14.33 -1.21 -0.10
N THR A 4 14.27 -1.36 -1.43
CA THR A 4 13.17 -0.85 -2.28
C THR A 4 11.82 -1.46 -1.93
N ASP A 5 11.79 -2.50 -1.09
CA ASP A 5 10.60 -3.20 -0.61
C ASP A 5 10.23 -2.84 0.85
N ILE A 6 10.90 -1.86 1.49
CA ILE A 6 10.69 -1.57 2.92
C ILE A 6 9.22 -1.27 3.24
N TYR A 7 8.54 -0.49 2.40
CA TYR A 7 7.14 -0.13 2.62
C TYR A 7 6.18 -1.30 2.44
N GLN A 8 6.40 -2.16 1.44
CA GLN A 8 5.64 -3.40 1.29
C GLN A 8 5.87 -4.33 2.49
N ARG A 9 7.11 -4.43 3.00
CA ARG A 9 7.41 -5.25 4.18
C ARG A 9 6.70 -4.74 5.44
N ILE A 10 6.64 -3.42 5.63
CA ILE A 10 5.86 -2.80 6.72
C ILE A 10 4.37 -3.13 6.55
N TYR A 11 3.84 -2.97 5.34
CA TYR A 11 2.44 -3.28 5.01
C TYR A 11 2.12 -4.76 5.26
N ASP A 12 2.93 -5.69 4.74
CA ASP A 12 2.74 -7.13 4.88
C ASP A 12 2.76 -7.58 6.36
N ALA A 13 3.66 -6.97 7.15
CA ALA A 13 3.77 -7.26 8.57
C ALA A 13 2.55 -6.74 9.34
N ASP A 14 2.00 -5.60 8.93
CA ASP A 14 0.79 -5.02 9.50
C ASP A 14 -0.46 -5.85 9.19
N MET A 15 -0.55 -6.39 7.98
CA MET A 15 -1.66 -7.26 7.56
C MET A 15 -1.60 -8.67 8.17
N SER A 16 -0.49 -9.03 8.81
CA SER A 16 -0.30 -10.35 9.43
C SER A 16 -1.19 -10.54 10.67
N ALA A 17 -1.32 -11.79 11.15
CA ALA A 17 -2.06 -12.09 12.38
C ALA A 17 -1.46 -11.43 13.64
N ALA A 18 -0.19 -11.01 13.60
CA ALA A 18 0.48 -10.30 14.69
C ALA A 18 0.45 -8.77 14.52
N GLY A 19 0.06 -8.29 13.34
CA GLY A 19 -0.19 -6.88 13.05
C GLY A 19 -1.65 -6.50 13.31
N SER A 20 -1.96 -5.21 13.17
CA SER A 20 -3.28 -4.68 13.46
C SER A 20 -4.04 -4.23 12.22
N GLY A 21 -3.39 -4.22 11.05
CA GLY A 21 -4.00 -3.86 9.78
C GLY A 21 -5.07 -4.86 9.33
N ILE A 22 -6.04 -4.35 8.57
CA ILE A 22 -7.14 -5.11 7.97
C ILE A 22 -7.09 -4.99 6.44
N ALA A 23 -7.55 -6.02 5.74
CA ALA A 23 -7.46 -6.04 4.27
C ALA A 23 -8.42 -5.02 3.65
N ALA A 24 -7.92 -4.17 2.75
CA ALA A 24 -8.78 -3.34 1.92
C ALA A 24 -9.23 -4.14 0.69
N LEU A 25 -10.53 -4.23 0.49
CA LEU A 25 -11.17 -5.09 -0.51
C LEU A 25 -12.11 -4.29 -1.41
N ILE A 26 -12.36 -4.78 -2.61
CA ILE A 26 -13.44 -4.30 -3.48
C ILE A 26 -14.69 -5.17 -3.29
N ALA A 27 -15.86 -4.65 -3.69
CA ALA A 27 -17.11 -5.38 -3.60
C ALA A 27 -17.04 -6.72 -4.37
N GLY A 28 -17.39 -7.82 -3.69
CA GLY A 28 -17.40 -9.17 -4.24
C GLY A 28 -16.15 -10.00 -3.93
N GLU A 29 -15.10 -9.41 -3.35
CA GLU A 29 -13.95 -10.16 -2.86
C GLU A 29 -14.28 -10.96 -1.60
N THR A 30 -13.53 -12.04 -1.39
CA THR A 30 -13.68 -12.91 -0.22
C THR A 30 -13.36 -12.13 1.06
N ARG A 31 -14.32 -12.10 1.98
CA ARG A 31 -14.18 -11.51 3.31
C ARG A 31 -13.59 -12.55 4.27
N ASP A 32 -12.47 -12.23 4.90
CA ASP A 32 -11.91 -13.01 6.01
C ASP A 32 -12.16 -12.27 7.32
N GLU A 33 -13.23 -12.65 8.03
CA GLU A 33 -13.58 -12.06 9.33
C GLU A 33 -12.45 -12.22 10.36
N LYS A 34 -11.65 -13.29 10.26
CA LYS A 34 -10.54 -13.51 11.20
C LYS A 34 -9.38 -12.57 10.95
N GLN A 35 -9.20 -12.04 9.74
CA GLN A 35 -8.16 -11.06 9.44
C GLN A 35 -8.66 -9.63 9.50
N GLY A 36 -9.97 -9.43 9.43
CA GLY A 36 -10.58 -8.12 9.28
C GLY A 36 -10.53 -7.63 7.84
N TYR A 37 -11.47 -6.76 7.50
CA TYR A 37 -11.55 -6.18 6.17
C TYR A 37 -12.28 -4.84 6.16
N ILE A 38 -12.05 -4.08 5.08
CA ILE A 38 -12.78 -2.87 4.74
C ILE A 38 -13.14 -2.89 3.26
N ILE A 39 -14.42 -2.70 2.94
CA ILE A 39 -14.91 -2.66 1.55
C ILE A 39 -14.84 -1.24 1.02
N VAL A 40 -14.08 -1.06 -0.06
CA VAL A 40 -13.81 0.22 -0.71
C VAL A 40 -14.59 0.32 -2.03
N ASN A 41 -15.36 1.39 -2.15
CA ASN A 41 -16.22 1.69 -3.30
C ASN A 41 -15.72 2.94 -4.03
N GLU A 42 -14.74 2.77 -4.92
CA GLU A 42 -14.14 3.87 -5.69
C GLU A 42 -14.95 4.23 -6.94
N GLY A 43 -16.24 4.48 -6.78
CA GLY A 43 -17.09 4.92 -7.87
C GLY A 43 -16.59 6.26 -8.45
N VAL A 44 -16.42 6.31 -9.79
CA VAL A 44 -16.06 7.55 -10.50
C VAL A 44 -17.24 8.53 -10.58
N ASP A 45 -18.46 8.03 -10.40
CA ASP A 45 -19.68 8.81 -10.47
C ASP A 45 -20.08 9.35 -9.09
N GLU A 46 -20.14 10.67 -9.00
CA GLU A 46 -20.72 11.44 -7.89
C GLU A 46 -22.23 11.14 -7.81
N THR A 47 -22.55 10.02 -7.18
CA THR A 47 -23.93 9.60 -6.93
C THR A 47 -24.23 9.85 -5.47
N GLU A 48 -25.26 10.64 -5.23
CA GLU A 48 -25.71 11.04 -3.90
C GLU A 48 -25.93 9.80 -3.01
N GLY A 49 -25.37 9.80 -1.80
CA GLY A 49 -25.49 8.71 -0.84
C GLY A 49 -24.46 7.57 -0.95
N LYS A 50 -23.54 7.56 -1.94
CA LYS A 50 -22.46 6.57 -1.96
C LYS A 50 -21.38 6.89 -0.92
N ARG A 51 -21.17 5.96 0.02
CA ARG A 51 -20.04 5.97 0.95
C ARG A 51 -18.82 5.33 0.29
N LEU A 52 -17.67 5.97 0.45
CA LEU A 52 -16.39 5.38 0.01
C LEU A 52 -16.14 4.04 0.68
N PHE A 53 -16.41 3.94 1.99
CA PHE A 53 -16.32 2.71 2.74
C PHE A 53 -17.73 2.25 3.09
N SER A 54 -18.16 1.09 2.58
CA SER A 54 -19.51 0.57 2.86
C SER A 54 -19.58 -0.37 4.04
N GLU A 55 -18.46 -1.01 4.38
CA GLU A 55 -18.43 -2.06 5.39
C GLU A 55 -17.01 -2.13 5.97
N VAL A 56 -16.92 -2.23 7.30
CA VAL A 56 -15.66 -2.36 8.04
C VAL A 56 -15.85 -3.42 9.10
N HIS A 57 -14.93 -4.37 9.16
CA HIS A 57 -14.85 -5.38 10.20
C HIS A 57 -13.43 -5.40 10.77
N ILE A 58 -13.30 -5.00 12.03
CA ILE A 58 -12.06 -5.08 12.79
C ILE A 58 -12.25 -6.18 13.85
N PRO A 59 -11.50 -7.28 13.78
CA PRO A 59 -11.62 -8.36 14.75
C PRO A 59 -11.02 -7.95 16.10
N GLU A 60 -11.52 -8.56 17.18
CA GLU A 60 -11.15 -8.21 18.57
C GLU A 60 -9.64 -8.18 18.82
N HIS A 61 -8.90 -9.16 18.29
CA HIS A 61 -7.44 -9.23 18.47
C HIS A 61 -6.65 -8.11 17.75
N LYS A 62 -7.28 -7.35 16.84
CA LYS A 62 -6.70 -6.16 16.17
C LYS A 62 -7.30 -4.84 16.67
N ALA A 63 -8.43 -4.88 17.38
CA ALA A 63 -9.19 -3.70 17.80
C ALA A 63 -8.36 -2.73 18.67
N LYS A 64 -7.43 -3.25 19.48
CA LYS A 64 -6.68 -2.43 20.44
C LYS A 64 -5.92 -1.25 19.82
N SER A 65 -5.36 -1.42 18.62
CA SER A 65 -4.69 -0.35 17.86
C SER A 65 -5.64 0.82 17.61
N TYR A 66 -6.84 0.52 17.11
CA TYR A 66 -7.86 1.49 16.76
C TYR A 66 -8.49 2.16 17.98
N GLU A 67 -8.69 1.42 19.07
CA GLU A 67 -9.18 1.96 20.35
C GLU A 67 -8.21 2.98 20.95
N LEU A 68 -6.90 2.68 20.93
CA LEU A 68 -5.87 3.59 21.45
C LEU A 68 -5.78 4.87 20.60
N ALA A 69 -5.87 4.74 19.27
CA ALA A 69 -5.95 5.90 18.38
C ALA A 69 -7.23 6.72 18.61
N GLN A 70 -8.39 6.06 18.79
CA GLN A 70 -9.66 6.74 19.04
C GLN A 70 -9.65 7.55 20.34
N ALA A 71 -9.05 7.01 21.41
CA ALA A 71 -8.95 7.72 22.69
C ALA A 71 -8.27 9.10 22.54
N LEU A 72 -7.21 9.15 21.72
CA LEU A 72 -6.55 10.40 21.38
C LEU A 72 -7.47 11.33 20.60
N PHE A 73 -8.19 10.81 19.59
CA PHE A 73 -9.10 11.61 18.76
C PHE A 73 -10.18 12.32 19.58
N ASP A 74 -10.79 11.60 20.53
CA ASP A 74 -11.85 12.13 21.40
C ASP A 74 -11.37 13.31 22.26
N ASN A 75 -10.10 13.31 22.67
CA ASN A 75 -9.54 14.38 23.48
C ASN A 75 -9.27 15.65 22.68
N TYR A 76 -8.84 15.52 21.43
CA TYR A 76 -8.58 16.68 20.56
C TYR A 76 -9.87 17.42 20.19
N GLU A 77 -10.95 16.69 19.88
CA GLU A 77 -12.27 17.29 19.58
C GLU A 77 -12.89 18.01 20.79
N ALA A 78 -12.58 17.56 22.01
CA ALA A 78 -13.09 18.16 23.26
C ALA A 78 -12.32 19.42 23.71
N SER A 79 -11.17 19.75 23.09
CA SER A 79 -10.20 20.70 23.65
C SER A 79 -10.59 22.18 23.57
N ASN A 80 -11.72 22.53 22.92
CA ASN A 80 -12.14 23.91 22.67
C ASN A 80 -12.43 24.78 23.92
N THR A 81 -12.27 24.27 25.16
CA THR A 81 -12.51 25.10 26.37
C THR A 81 -11.58 24.91 27.59
N LYS A 82 -10.68 23.91 27.70
CA LYS A 82 -9.82 23.72 28.92
C LYS A 82 -8.44 23.06 28.71
N ARG A 83 -7.53 23.73 27.99
CA ARG A 83 -6.21 23.22 27.56
C ARG A 83 -5.35 22.50 28.61
N GLU A 84 -5.27 22.96 29.86
CA GLU A 84 -4.31 22.41 30.85
C GLU A 84 -4.67 21.00 31.37
N SER A 85 -5.96 20.68 31.56
CA SER A 85 -6.38 19.35 32.04
C SER A 85 -6.34 18.27 30.96
N TYR A 86 -6.33 18.65 29.68
CA TYR A 86 -6.24 17.69 28.57
C TYR A 86 -4.82 17.19 28.37
N LEU A 87 -3.80 18.01 28.63
CA LEU A 87 -2.40 17.66 28.37
C LEU A 87 -1.90 16.44 29.18
N GLU A 88 -2.35 16.25 30.44
CA GLU A 88 -1.96 15.07 31.22
C GLU A 88 -2.63 13.78 30.73
N LYS A 89 -3.92 13.87 30.39
CA LYS A 89 -4.69 12.75 29.84
C LYS A 89 -4.15 12.34 28.46
N GLU A 90 -3.88 13.34 27.62
CA GLU A 90 -3.31 13.18 26.29
C GLU A 90 -1.93 12.52 26.36
N ARG A 91 -1.03 12.97 27.26
CA ARG A 91 0.27 12.30 27.48
C ARG A 91 0.12 10.83 27.84
N THR A 92 -0.83 10.50 28.72
CA THR A 92 -1.10 9.11 29.13
C THR A 92 -1.56 8.26 27.95
N GLU A 93 -2.41 8.80 27.09
CA GLU A 93 -2.91 8.12 25.90
C GLU A 93 -1.85 7.98 24.81
N ILE A 94 -0.99 9.00 24.62
CA ILE A 94 0.16 8.94 23.72
C ILE A 94 1.11 7.83 24.18
N GLU A 95 1.43 7.79 25.48
CA GLU A 95 2.28 6.74 26.06
C GLU A 95 1.66 5.34 25.87
N ALA A 96 0.34 5.20 26.08
CA ALA A 96 -0.35 3.94 25.88
C ALA A 96 -0.33 3.50 24.40
N LEU A 97 -0.56 4.43 23.48
CA LEU A 97 -0.48 4.18 22.03
C LEU A 97 0.94 3.78 21.63
N LEU A 98 1.96 4.54 22.02
CA LEU A 98 3.35 4.28 21.65
C LEU A 98 3.86 2.97 22.27
N THR A 99 3.58 2.71 23.54
CA THR A 99 3.93 1.43 24.18
C THR A 99 3.35 0.24 23.41
N PHE A 100 2.11 0.35 22.94
CA PHE A 100 1.51 -0.68 22.08
C PHE A 100 2.19 -0.74 20.70
N ALA A 101 2.22 0.39 19.98
CA ALA A 101 2.68 0.52 18.61
C ALA A 101 4.13 0.05 18.41
N LEU A 102 5.05 0.43 19.30
CA LEU A 102 6.48 0.15 19.19
C LEU A 102 6.82 -1.34 19.33
N THR A 103 5.90 -2.16 19.86
CA THR A 103 6.06 -3.62 19.95
C THR A 103 5.57 -4.36 18.71
N ARG A 104 4.87 -3.67 17.79
CA ARG A 104 4.23 -4.31 16.65
C ARG A 104 5.22 -4.61 15.52
N PRO A 105 4.98 -5.67 14.71
CA PRO A 105 5.90 -6.07 13.64
C PRO A 105 6.26 -4.95 12.67
N ALA A 106 5.29 -4.12 12.27
CA ALA A 106 5.49 -2.97 11.39
C ALA A 106 6.51 -1.96 11.95
N MET A 107 6.38 -1.59 13.23
CA MET A 107 7.31 -0.68 13.89
C MET A 107 8.69 -1.31 14.11
N LYS A 108 8.77 -2.61 14.38
CA LYS A 108 10.07 -3.31 14.49
C LYS A 108 10.83 -3.33 13.16
N ILE A 109 10.13 -3.50 12.04
CA ILE A 109 10.73 -3.40 10.70
C ILE A 109 11.27 -1.99 10.45
N ALA A 110 10.50 -0.95 10.79
CA ALA A 110 10.96 0.43 10.66
C ALA A 110 12.13 0.74 11.60
N GLN A 111 12.10 0.30 12.85
CA GLN A 111 13.19 0.49 13.83
C GLN A 111 14.51 -0.07 13.30
N GLU A 112 14.51 -1.30 12.77
CA GLU A 112 15.69 -1.92 12.16
C GLU A 112 16.14 -1.22 10.88
N TYR A 113 15.21 -0.76 10.05
CA TYR A 113 15.55 0.04 8.89
C TYR A 113 16.25 1.35 9.29
N VAL A 114 15.66 2.10 10.22
CA VAL A 114 16.17 3.39 10.71
C VAL A 114 17.55 3.21 11.33
N LYS A 115 17.73 2.21 12.19
CA LYS A 115 19.02 1.86 12.80
C LYS A 115 20.10 1.66 11.73
N ARG A 116 19.81 0.84 10.71
CA ARG A 116 20.76 0.55 9.61
C ARG A 116 21.04 1.80 8.77
N PHE A 117 20.00 2.56 8.41
CA PHE A 117 20.11 3.74 7.56
C PHE A 117 20.97 4.82 8.21
N LEU A 118 20.71 5.10 9.49
CA LEU A 118 21.48 6.05 10.30
C LEU A 118 22.84 5.50 10.78
N LYS A 119 23.16 4.24 10.46
CA LYS A 119 24.39 3.55 10.85
C LYS A 119 24.62 3.56 12.37
N LEU A 120 23.54 3.42 13.14
CA LEU A 120 23.61 3.36 14.59
C LEU A 120 24.07 1.97 15.04
N GLU A 121 25.09 1.91 15.89
CA GLU A 121 25.52 0.64 16.51
C GLU A 121 24.40 0.05 17.38
N VAL A 122 23.73 0.92 18.16
CA VAL A 122 22.62 0.56 19.03
C VAL A 122 21.53 1.63 18.92
N LEU A 123 20.29 1.17 18.73
CA LEU A 123 19.07 1.97 18.87
C LEU A 123 18.25 1.31 19.97
N THR A 124 18.28 1.89 21.18
CA THR A 124 17.52 1.37 22.32
C THR A 124 16.03 1.65 22.15
N ASP A 125 15.18 0.92 22.87
CA ASP A 125 13.74 1.16 22.83
C ASP A 125 13.37 2.57 23.30
N ASP A 126 14.03 3.11 24.34
CA ASP A 126 13.81 4.49 24.81
C ASP A 126 14.15 5.52 23.73
N LYS A 127 15.30 5.38 23.05
CA LYS A 127 15.68 6.29 21.96
C LYS A 127 14.72 6.18 20.78
N TRP A 128 14.23 4.97 20.50
CA TRP A 128 13.25 4.77 19.44
C TRP A 128 11.90 5.39 19.81
N TYR A 129 11.47 5.26 21.06
CA TYR A 129 10.30 5.95 21.60
C TYR A 129 10.44 7.45 21.40
N ASP A 130 11.55 8.05 21.86
CA ASP A 130 11.80 9.50 21.75
C ASP A 130 11.77 9.97 20.30
N MET A 131 12.41 9.23 19.38
CA MET A 131 12.39 9.56 17.95
C MET A 131 10.98 9.56 17.35
N VAL A 132 10.14 8.60 17.73
CA VAL A 132 8.76 8.50 17.23
C VAL A 132 7.89 9.57 17.87
N TYR A 133 8.05 9.81 19.18
CA TYR A 133 7.38 10.87 19.91
C TYR A 133 7.70 12.24 19.30
N ASP A 134 8.98 12.57 19.11
CA ASP A 134 9.40 13.87 18.57
C ASP A 134 8.88 14.08 17.15
N MET A 135 8.92 13.03 16.33
CA MET A 135 8.44 13.11 14.95
C MET A 135 6.93 13.37 14.88
N TRP A 136 6.13 12.69 15.70
CA TRP A 136 4.67 12.65 15.51
C TRP A 136 3.87 13.41 16.56
N PHE A 137 4.31 13.43 17.81
CA PHE A 137 3.52 13.86 18.97
C PHE A 137 4.05 15.14 19.62
N ARG A 138 5.25 15.59 19.27
CA ARG A 138 5.77 16.87 19.74
C ARG A 138 4.95 18.02 19.18
N PHE A 139 4.45 18.87 20.07
CA PHE A 139 3.82 20.13 19.71
C PHE A 139 4.84 21.07 19.08
N THR A 140 4.49 21.63 17.92
CA THR A 140 5.27 22.72 17.32
C THR A 140 4.67 24.06 17.72
N GLU A 141 5.49 24.97 18.26
CA GLU A 141 5.09 26.34 18.49
C GLU A 141 5.27 27.14 17.19
N LYS A 142 4.17 27.52 16.55
CA LYS A 142 4.18 28.51 15.47
C LYS A 142 3.62 29.82 16.04
N GLU A 143 4.33 30.93 15.84
CA GLU A 143 4.03 32.28 16.38
C GLU A 143 2.57 32.76 16.15
N PHE A 144 1.83 32.16 15.20
CA PHE A 144 0.47 32.55 14.81
C PHE A 144 -0.48 31.38 14.50
N SER A 145 -0.19 30.15 14.95
CA SER A 145 -1.06 28.98 14.72
C SER A 145 -1.31 28.23 16.04
N PRO A 146 -2.49 27.63 16.26
CA PRO A 146 -2.69 26.71 17.38
C PRO A 146 -1.60 25.63 17.34
N THR A 147 -1.02 25.33 18.51
CA THR A 147 0.00 24.27 18.64
C THR A 147 -0.69 22.94 18.38
N HIS A 148 -0.26 22.25 17.35
CA HIS A 148 -0.71 20.90 17.04
C HIS A 148 0.51 20.01 16.86
N SER A 149 0.32 18.73 17.15
CA SER A 149 1.27 17.69 16.78
C SER A 149 1.08 17.27 15.31
N GLY A 150 2.12 16.67 14.72
CA GLY A 150 1.99 16.09 13.39
C GLY A 150 0.95 14.97 13.32
N PHE A 151 0.73 14.26 14.43
CA PHE A 151 -0.31 13.27 14.59
C PHE A 151 -1.71 13.90 14.43
N GLU A 152 -1.99 14.99 15.16
CA GLU A 152 -3.24 15.74 15.02
C GLU A 152 -3.48 16.16 13.57
N HIS A 153 -2.48 16.79 12.96
CA HIS A 153 -2.57 17.26 11.59
C HIS A 153 -2.92 16.13 10.61
N VAL A 154 -2.17 15.04 10.67
CA VAL A 154 -2.25 13.98 9.67
C VAL A 154 -3.47 13.07 9.88
N PHE A 155 -3.78 12.71 11.12
CA PHE A 155 -4.82 11.73 11.43
C PHE A 155 -6.21 12.34 11.57
N LEU A 156 -6.33 13.50 12.21
CA LEU A 156 -7.63 14.17 12.42
C LEU A 156 -7.92 15.19 11.33
N GLY A 157 -6.88 15.85 10.84
CA GLY A 157 -7.03 16.93 9.86
C GLY A 157 -7.35 18.25 10.54
N GLU A 158 -6.35 19.13 10.58
CA GLU A 158 -6.53 20.45 11.15
C GLU A 158 -7.45 21.36 10.36
N GLU A 159 -8.19 22.13 11.14
CA GLU A 159 -8.93 23.31 10.74
C GLU A 159 -7.97 24.48 10.54
N TYR A 160 -7.80 24.91 9.30
CA TYR A 160 -7.38 26.28 9.05
C TYR A 160 -8.64 27.13 8.93
N GLU A 161 -9.11 27.71 10.05
CA GLU A 161 -10.24 28.66 10.09
C GLU A 161 -10.09 29.77 9.01
N ALA A 162 -8.85 30.12 8.65
CA ALA A 162 -8.55 31.19 7.71
C ALA A 162 -8.69 30.83 6.21
N ILE A 163 -8.76 29.55 5.82
CA ILE A 163 -8.58 29.17 4.38
C ILE A 163 -9.65 28.21 3.84
N SER A 164 -10.64 27.78 4.64
CA SER A 164 -11.75 26.92 4.15
C SER A 164 -11.29 25.66 3.37
N THR A 165 -10.12 25.13 3.74
CA THR A 165 -9.51 23.91 3.18
C THR A 165 -8.87 23.09 4.29
N VAL A 166 -9.12 21.77 4.30
CA VAL A 166 -8.39 20.85 5.20
C VAL A 166 -7.04 20.49 4.59
N GLY A 167 -5.96 20.90 5.26
CA GLY A 167 -4.59 20.51 4.91
C GLY A 167 -4.35 19.02 5.15
N GLY A 168 -4.74 18.54 6.32
CA GLY A 168 -4.58 17.15 6.78
C GLY A 168 -5.75 16.20 6.47
N PHE A 169 -6.06 15.25 7.36
CA PHE A 169 -7.09 14.21 7.19
C PHE A 169 -6.68 13.13 6.17
N HIS A 170 -5.75 12.27 6.58
CA HIS A 170 -5.20 11.20 5.75
C HIS A 170 -5.36 9.80 6.36
N TRP A 171 -6.13 9.68 7.46
CA TRP A 171 -6.37 8.41 8.14
C TRP A 171 -7.74 7.76 7.93
N TRP A 172 -7.76 6.56 7.34
CA TRP A 172 -8.99 5.91 6.87
C TRP A 172 -9.96 5.61 8.00
N TYR A 173 -9.46 5.24 9.19
CA TYR A 173 -10.33 4.90 10.31
C TYR A 173 -11.08 6.14 10.80
N TYR A 174 -10.41 7.29 10.92
CA TYR A 174 -11.06 8.54 11.28
C TYR A 174 -12.08 9.00 10.23
N PHE A 175 -11.83 8.71 8.94
CA PHE A 175 -12.83 8.89 7.87
C PHE A 175 -14.08 8.05 8.10
N VAL A 176 -13.92 6.79 8.48
CA VAL A 176 -15.05 5.88 8.78
C VAL A 176 -15.83 6.38 9.99
N GLN A 177 -15.16 6.81 11.06
CA GLN A 177 -15.82 7.35 12.26
C GLN A 177 -16.64 8.62 11.96
N ASN A 178 -16.20 9.41 10.97
CA ASN A 178 -16.87 10.62 10.55
C ASN A 178 -17.72 10.46 9.28
N ALA A 179 -18.07 9.23 8.88
CA ALA A 179 -18.74 8.98 7.60
C ALA A 179 -20.08 9.71 7.42
N GLU A 180 -20.82 9.97 8.50
CA GLU A 180 -22.08 10.75 8.44
C GLU A 180 -21.85 12.25 8.18
N ARG A 181 -20.66 12.75 8.52
CA ARG A 181 -20.23 14.15 8.30
C ARG A 181 -19.48 14.33 6.99
N ILE A 182 -19.19 13.24 6.27
CA ILE A 182 -18.34 13.29 5.07
C ILE A 182 -19.15 12.95 3.82
N ALA A 183 -19.22 13.91 2.91
CA ALA A 183 -19.74 13.72 1.57
C ALA A 183 -18.60 13.44 0.58
N TYR A 184 -18.38 12.16 0.28
CA TYR A 184 -17.43 11.72 -0.75
C TYR A 184 -17.81 12.29 -2.13
N LYS A 185 -16.83 12.85 -2.85
CA LYS A 185 -17.00 13.49 -4.17
C LYS A 185 -16.28 12.74 -5.30
N GLY A 186 -15.91 11.48 -5.08
CA GLY A 186 -15.30 10.63 -6.10
C GLY A 186 -13.77 10.56 -6.04
N ALA A 187 -13.24 9.55 -6.72
CA ALA A 187 -11.82 9.28 -6.85
C ALA A 187 -11.13 10.30 -7.78
N ARG A 188 -9.81 10.49 -7.59
CA ARG A 188 -8.97 11.49 -8.26
C ARG A 188 -7.61 10.88 -8.65
N TYR A 189 -7.64 9.87 -9.53
CA TYR A 189 -6.45 9.13 -9.98
C TYR A 189 -5.73 9.70 -11.22
N SER A 190 -6.27 10.74 -11.87
CA SER A 190 -5.58 11.41 -12.97
C SER A 190 -5.73 12.93 -12.91
N SER A 191 -4.69 13.64 -13.36
CA SER A 191 -4.76 15.06 -13.69
C SER A 191 -5.26 15.32 -15.13
N LYS A 192 -5.40 14.27 -15.95
CA LYS A 192 -5.63 14.34 -17.40
C LYS A 192 -6.94 13.68 -17.90
N GLY A 193 -7.94 13.54 -17.04
CA GLY A 193 -9.32 13.29 -17.46
C GLY A 193 -9.62 11.91 -18.06
N LYS A 194 -8.67 10.97 -18.11
CA LYS A 194 -8.99 9.56 -18.37
C LYS A 194 -9.63 8.97 -17.11
N LYS A 195 -10.94 8.77 -17.17
CA LYS A 195 -11.77 8.05 -16.18
C LYS A 195 -11.66 6.54 -16.38
N ASP A 196 -10.46 6.01 -16.60
CA ASP A 196 -10.32 4.56 -16.47
C ASP A 196 -10.63 4.22 -15.02
N ALA A 197 -11.48 3.21 -14.79
CA ALA A 197 -11.88 2.77 -13.46
C ALA A 197 -10.68 2.08 -12.78
N ILE A 198 -9.67 2.88 -12.42
CA ILE A 198 -8.59 2.50 -11.55
C ILE A 198 -9.25 2.26 -10.19
N VAL A 199 -9.30 0.98 -9.79
CA VAL A 199 -9.75 0.59 -8.47
C VAL A 199 -8.54 0.11 -7.69
N THR A 200 -8.21 0.82 -6.61
CA THR A 200 -7.07 0.55 -5.73
C THR A 200 -7.51 0.55 -4.28
N PRO A 201 -8.08 -0.56 -3.75
CA PRO A 201 -8.69 -0.53 -2.42
C PRO A 201 -7.70 -0.13 -1.31
N GLU A 202 -6.41 -0.46 -1.44
CA GLU A 202 -5.37 -0.17 -0.45
C GLU A 202 -4.92 1.31 -0.43
N ILE A 203 -5.19 2.07 -1.48
CA ILE A 203 -4.82 3.49 -1.58
C ILE A 203 -5.95 4.23 -2.25
N VAL A 204 -6.65 5.10 -1.49
CA VAL A 204 -7.66 5.95 -2.08
C VAL A 204 -7.09 7.34 -2.32
N THR A 205 -7.13 7.86 -3.55
CA THR A 205 -6.96 9.30 -3.81
C THR A 205 -8.31 9.89 -4.18
N MET A 206 -8.82 10.84 -3.39
CA MET A 206 -10.21 11.31 -3.49
C MET A 206 -10.36 12.81 -3.24
N SER A 207 -11.54 13.33 -3.56
CA SER A 207 -12.06 14.57 -2.99
C SER A 207 -13.29 14.30 -2.12
N PHE A 208 -13.49 15.10 -1.09
CA PHE A 208 -14.69 15.02 -0.23
C PHE A 208 -15.00 16.38 0.40
N ALA A 209 -16.23 16.54 0.85
CA ALA A 209 -16.63 17.63 1.73
C ALA A 209 -16.84 17.08 3.15
N TRP A 210 -16.40 17.82 4.16
CA TRP A 210 -16.52 17.44 5.56
C TRP A 210 -17.26 18.51 6.34
N GLN A 211 -18.34 18.12 6.99
CA GLN A 211 -19.16 18.97 7.84
C GLN A 211 -18.60 18.95 9.27
N ILE A 212 -18.00 20.06 9.68
CA ILE A 212 -17.40 20.19 11.00
C ILE A 212 -18.45 20.55 12.04
N ASP A 213 -19.35 21.47 11.73
CA ASP A 213 -20.47 21.85 12.59
C ASP A 213 -21.70 22.17 11.73
N SER A 214 -22.74 22.77 12.33
CA SER A 214 -23.97 23.12 11.62
C SER A 214 -23.76 24.06 10.43
N ASP A 215 -22.71 24.90 10.47
CA ASP A 215 -22.50 26.02 9.56
C ASP A 215 -21.17 25.91 8.77
N SER A 216 -20.26 25.02 9.19
CA SER A 216 -18.92 24.85 8.63
C SER A 216 -18.82 23.60 7.75
N LEU A 217 -18.71 23.79 6.44
CA LEU A 217 -18.43 22.75 5.46
C LEU A 217 -17.07 23.00 4.79
N ILE A 218 -16.11 22.11 5.01
CA ILE A 218 -14.78 22.20 4.40
C ILE A 218 -14.67 21.29 3.19
N GLN A 219 -14.09 21.79 2.10
CA GLN A 219 -13.82 21.02 0.89
C GLN A 219 -12.36 20.56 0.85
N LYS A 220 -12.14 19.25 0.73
CA LYS A 220 -10.82 18.69 0.38
C LYS A 220 -10.80 18.34 -1.09
N ARG A 221 -10.11 19.15 -1.88
CA ARG A 221 -10.02 19.01 -3.35
C ARG A 221 -9.27 17.74 -3.79
N GLN A 222 -8.27 17.33 -3.01
CA GLN A 222 -7.52 16.11 -3.22
C GLN A 222 -6.86 15.67 -1.92
N GLY A 223 -7.04 14.40 -1.54
CA GLY A 223 -6.39 13.76 -0.41
C GLY A 223 -6.18 12.28 -0.68
N GLY A 224 -5.05 11.74 -0.24
CA GLY A 224 -4.75 10.32 -0.35
C GLY A 224 -4.75 9.62 1.01
N MET A 225 -5.17 8.36 1.07
CA MET A 225 -5.21 7.57 2.30
C MET A 225 -4.78 6.14 2.00
N LEU A 226 -3.91 5.58 2.85
CA LEU A 226 -3.70 4.13 2.86
C LEU A 226 -4.84 3.50 3.65
N VAL A 227 -5.56 2.59 3.02
CA VAL A 227 -6.77 1.99 3.59
C VAL A 227 -6.44 0.67 4.28
N GLY A 228 -7.02 0.46 5.45
CA GLY A 228 -6.88 -0.78 6.21
C GLY A 228 -5.59 -0.89 7.02
N VAL A 229 -4.57 -0.08 6.73
CA VAL A 229 -3.33 0.01 7.52
C VAL A 229 -3.66 0.34 8.99
N SER A 230 -2.83 -0.02 9.94
CA SER A 230 -2.94 0.38 11.36
C SER A 230 -2.22 1.70 11.66
N VAL A 231 -2.52 2.33 12.80
CA VAL A 231 -1.84 3.57 13.20
C VAL A 231 -0.33 3.34 13.28
N GLU A 232 0.11 2.25 13.91
CA GLU A 232 1.53 1.94 14.06
C GLU A 232 2.24 1.70 12.73
N ALA A 233 1.59 1.10 11.74
CA ALA A 233 2.19 0.89 10.43
C ALA A 233 2.28 2.19 9.65
N PHE A 234 1.29 3.08 9.76
CA PHE A 234 1.36 4.40 9.14
C PHE A 234 2.47 5.27 9.77
N LEU A 235 2.60 5.24 11.11
CA LEU A 235 3.72 5.87 11.82
C LEU A 235 5.06 5.29 11.37
N ALA A 236 5.17 3.95 11.24
CA ALA A 236 6.36 3.25 10.77
C ALA A 236 6.80 3.73 9.38
N MET A 237 5.86 3.84 8.43
CA MET A 237 6.15 4.34 7.08
C MET A 237 6.64 5.79 7.11
N GLY A 238 6.04 6.65 7.93
CA GLY A 238 6.51 8.01 8.08
C GLY A 238 7.89 8.10 8.73
N MET A 239 8.23 7.25 9.71
CA MET A 239 9.58 7.22 10.28
C MET A 239 10.64 6.85 9.25
N VAL A 240 10.38 5.86 8.40
CA VAL A 240 11.28 5.51 7.29
C VAL A 240 11.45 6.70 6.35
N ARG A 241 10.33 7.33 5.93
CA ARG A 241 10.35 8.50 5.05
C ARG A 241 11.05 9.71 5.69
N ALA A 242 10.96 9.85 7.01
CA ALA A 242 11.56 10.95 7.73
C ALA A 242 13.09 10.83 7.77
N VAL A 243 13.64 9.63 7.89
CA VAL A 243 15.11 9.46 7.93
C VAL A 243 15.72 9.30 6.55
N ASP A 244 15.04 8.60 5.62
CA ASP A 244 15.46 8.44 4.24
C ASP A 244 14.68 9.38 3.32
N GLU A 245 15.24 10.55 3.04
CA GLU A 245 14.63 11.52 2.12
C GLU A 245 14.50 11.01 0.67
N SER A 246 15.24 9.95 0.31
CA SER A 246 15.16 9.33 -1.02
C SER A 246 14.05 8.27 -1.13
N ALA A 247 13.53 7.77 0.00
CA ALA A 247 12.45 6.78 0.07
C ALA A 247 11.06 7.39 -0.21
N ILE A 248 10.94 8.15 -1.30
CA ILE A 248 9.72 8.87 -1.67
C ILE A 248 8.68 7.93 -2.31
N ILE A 249 9.15 6.95 -3.07
CA ILE A 249 8.30 6.02 -3.82
C ILE A 249 8.13 4.73 -3.02
N ALA A 250 6.88 4.34 -2.81
CA ALA A 250 6.51 3.04 -2.26
C ALA A 250 5.76 2.23 -3.32
N VAL A 251 5.92 0.91 -3.28
CA VAL A 251 5.10 -0.03 -4.03
C VAL A 251 4.33 -0.86 -3.01
N ILE A 252 3.01 -0.80 -3.05
CA ILE A 252 2.12 -1.57 -2.17
C ILE A 252 1.16 -2.36 -3.06
N ASN A 253 1.24 -3.69 -3.02
CA ASN A 253 0.37 -4.62 -3.74
C ASN A 253 0.27 -4.32 -5.25
N GLY A 254 1.39 -3.94 -5.85
CA GLY A 254 1.47 -3.58 -7.27
C GLY A 254 0.99 -2.17 -7.61
N VAL A 255 0.76 -1.32 -6.61
CA VAL A 255 0.48 0.12 -6.79
C VAL A 255 1.71 0.92 -6.43
N GLU A 256 2.19 1.73 -7.37
CA GLU A 256 3.24 2.70 -7.09
C GLU A 256 2.59 3.98 -6.56
N ILE A 257 3.04 4.41 -5.38
CA ILE A 257 2.56 5.60 -4.67
C ILE A 257 3.75 6.48 -4.29
N GLU A 258 3.50 7.77 -4.17
CA GLU A 258 4.44 8.76 -3.65
C GLU A 258 4.03 9.13 -2.22
N LEU A 259 4.92 8.89 -1.27
CA LEU A 259 4.76 9.22 0.14
C LEU A 259 5.31 10.62 0.39
N ARG A 260 4.42 11.61 0.38
CA ARG A 260 4.77 13.02 0.59
C ARG A 260 4.90 13.28 2.07
N MET A 261 6.00 13.92 2.45
CA MET A 261 6.26 14.36 3.82
C MET A 261 6.77 15.80 3.80
N TYR A 262 6.17 16.63 4.63
CA TYR A 262 6.68 17.94 5.00
C TYR A 262 6.95 17.91 6.49
N LYS A 263 8.02 18.57 6.90
CA LYS A 263 8.45 18.63 8.30
C LYS A 263 8.41 20.08 8.78
N SER A 264 8.39 20.23 10.09
CA SER A 264 8.60 21.49 10.78
C SER A 264 9.91 22.15 10.35
N GLU A 265 10.04 23.46 10.60
CA GLU A 265 11.23 24.24 10.23
C GLU A 265 12.53 23.65 10.84
N ASP A 266 12.45 23.21 12.10
CA ASP A 266 13.55 22.53 12.80
C ASP A 266 13.78 21.08 12.33
N LYS A 267 12.89 20.56 11.46
CA LYS A 267 12.89 19.20 10.89
C LYS A 267 12.75 18.06 11.92
N LEU A 268 12.39 18.38 13.16
CA LEU A 268 12.26 17.41 14.23
C LEU A 268 10.87 16.78 14.27
N SER A 269 9.86 17.40 13.66
CA SER A 269 8.48 16.89 13.61
C SER A 269 7.92 16.88 12.19
N VAL A 270 6.93 16.03 11.96
CA VAL A 270 6.16 16.02 10.71
C VAL A 270 5.11 17.14 10.76
N ASP A 271 5.07 17.96 9.71
CA ASP A 271 4.01 18.94 9.49
C ASP A 271 2.84 18.26 8.75
N THR A 272 3.13 17.48 7.70
CA THR A 272 2.11 16.65 7.05
C THR A 272 2.73 15.44 6.35
N PHE A 273 2.00 14.33 6.30
CA PHE A 273 2.42 13.09 5.65
C PHE A 273 1.22 12.38 5.01
N TYR A 274 1.31 12.09 3.71
CA TYR A 274 0.22 11.43 3.00
C TYR A 274 0.68 10.71 1.73
N PRO A 275 0.00 9.61 1.36
CA PRO A 275 0.25 8.93 0.09
C PRO A 275 -0.43 9.65 -1.07
N THR A 276 0.13 9.52 -2.27
CA THR A 276 -0.51 9.92 -3.52
C THR A 276 -0.33 8.82 -4.55
N PHE A 277 -1.41 8.44 -5.24
CA PHE A 277 -1.33 7.46 -6.31
C PHE A 277 -0.46 7.96 -7.47
N LYS A 278 0.40 7.08 -8.00
CA LYS A 278 1.17 7.37 -9.22
C LYS A 278 0.67 6.55 -10.38
N ARG A 279 0.68 5.21 -10.26
CA ARG A 279 0.30 4.28 -11.33
C ARG A 279 0.16 2.85 -10.82
N LEU A 280 -0.53 2.03 -11.61
CA LEU A 280 -0.58 0.58 -11.44
C LEU A 280 0.62 -0.08 -12.13
N LEU A 281 1.27 -1.02 -11.44
CA LEU A 281 2.34 -1.84 -12.00
C LEU A 281 1.82 -3.14 -12.60
N VAL A 282 0.70 -3.64 -12.06
CA VAL A 282 0.05 -4.89 -12.47
C VAL A 282 -1.46 -4.69 -12.52
N THR A 283 -2.10 -5.22 -13.56
CA THR A 283 -3.57 -5.24 -13.71
C THR A 283 -4.05 -6.58 -14.26
N LYS A 284 -5.32 -6.91 -14.01
CA LYS A 284 -6.01 -8.01 -14.66
C LYS A 284 -5.98 -7.76 -16.16
N SER A 285 -5.60 -8.76 -16.93
CA SER A 285 -5.74 -8.64 -18.38
C SER A 285 -7.23 -8.51 -18.72
N ALA A 286 -7.60 -7.43 -19.39
CA ALA A 286 -8.86 -7.42 -20.11
C ALA A 286 -8.72 -8.51 -21.18
N ASP A 287 -9.45 -9.62 -21.04
CA ASP A 287 -9.77 -10.42 -22.21
C ASP A 287 -10.36 -9.43 -23.21
N SER A 288 -9.65 -9.23 -24.32
CA SER A 288 -10.14 -8.39 -25.41
C SER A 288 -11.56 -8.82 -25.68
N ALA A 289 -12.53 -7.96 -25.35
CA ALA A 289 -13.92 -8.15 -25.72
C ALA A 289 -13.90 -8.52 -27.19
N GLU A 290 -14.50 -9.67 -27.53
CA GLU A 290 -14.61 -10.15 -28.89
C GLU A 290 -15.34 -9.09 -29.72
N THR A 291 -14.59 -8.17 -30.32
CA THR A 291 -15.06 -7.45 -31.49
C THR A 291 -15.19 -8.50 -32.58
N ASN A 292 -16.43 -8.88 -32.84
CA ASN A 292 -16.86 -9.63 -34.01
C ASN A 292 -16.41 -8.88 -35.29
N SER A 293 -15.17 -9.09 -35.70
CA SER A 293 -14.73 -8.94 -37.08
C SER A 293 -14.24 -10.32 -37.49
N GLY A 294 -14.98 -10.95 -38.41
CA GLY A 294 -14.69 -12.28 -38.95
C GLY A 294 -13.38 -12.33 -39.71
N VAL A 295 -12.28 -12.38 -38.97
CA VAL A 295 -10.97 -12.83 -39.42
C VAL A 295 -10.71 -14.10 -38.65
N GLU A 296 -10.53 -15.20 -39.39
CA GLU A 296 -10.19 -16.51 -38.85
C GLU A 296 -9.07 -16.37 -37.81
N LYS A 297 -9.40 -16.69 -36.56
CA LYS A 297 -8.50 -16.67 -35.41
C LYS A 297 -7.42 -17.72 -35.68
N ALA A 298 -6.27 -17.29 -36.21
CA ALA A 298 -5.09 -18.12 -36.23
C ALA A 298 -4.86 -18.59 -34.79
N GLU A 299 -4.83 -19.92 -34.59
CA GLU A 299 -4.46 -20.51 -33.31
C GLU A 299 -3.14 -19.86 -32.88
N ALA A 300 -3.10 -19.30 -31.67
CA ALA A 300 -1.89 -18.69 -31.13
C ALA A 300 -0.77 -19.74 -31.18
N SER A 301 0.22 -19.52 -32.04
CA SER A 301 1.36 -20.43 -32.20
C SER A 301 1.98 -20.71 -30.84
N ASP A 302 2.08 -21.98 -30.48
CA ASP A 302 2.62 -22.41 -29.19
C ASP A 302 4.16 -22.38 -29.16
N THR A 303 4.78 -21.94 -30.27
CA THR A 303 6.22 -21.78 -30.43
C THR A 303 6.75 -20.65 -29.56
N VAL A 304 7.74 -20.96 -28.72
CA VAL A 304 8.46 -19.95 -27.93
C VAL A 304 9.36 -19.15 -28.87
N VAL A 305 9.14 -17.84 -28.94
CA VAL A 305 9.95 -16.87 -29.69
C VAL A 305 11.03 -16.32 -28.75
N GLU A 306 12.24 -16.14 -29.25
CA GLU A 306 13.28 -15.50 -28.46
C GLU A 306 12.90 -14.05 -28.17
N GLY A 307 13.03 -13.63 -26.92
CA GLY A 307 12.73 -12.27 -26.48
C GLY A 307 13.56 -11.85 -25.28
N PRO A 308 13.53 -10.57 -24.91
CA PRO A 308 14.51 -9.99 -24.00
C PRO A 308 14.22 -10.21 -22.51
N LEU A 309 13.00 -10.65 -22.16
CA LEU A 309 12.56 -10.81 -20.78
C LEU A 309 12.45 -12.27 -20.36
N ARG A 310 12.74 -12.53 -19.09
CA ARG A 310 12.51 -13.81 -18.44
C ARG A 310 11.82 -13.61 -17.09
N ILE A 311 10.86 -14.48 -16.79
CA ILE A 311 10.47 -14.85 -15.44
C ILE A 311 11.67 -15.55 -14.81
N VAL A 312 12.29 -14.91 -13.83
CA VAL A 312 13.49 -15.42 -13.15
C VAL A 312 13.20 -15.95 -11.74
N SER A 313 12.11 -15.50 -11.12
CA SER A 313 11.64 -16.10 -9.88
C SER A 313 10.16 -15.91 -9.62
N ILE A 314 9.59 -16.78 -8.78
CA ILE A 314 8.24 -16.61 -8.22
C ILE A 314 8.21 -16.93 -6.73
N VAL A 315 7.19 -16.39 -6.04
CA VAL A 315 6.75 -16.83 -4.71
C VAL A 315 5.27 -17.22 -4.82
N ALA A 316 5.00 -18.52 -4.90
CA ALA A 316 3.65 -19.05 -5.12
C ALA A 316 2.83 -19.25 -3.83
N ASN A 317 3.48 -19.46 -2.69
CA ASN A 317 2.84 -19.59 -1.38
C ASN A 317 3.53 -18.63 -0.39
N PRO A 318 3.10 -17.36 -0.34
CA PRO A 318 3.61 -16.38 0.63
C PRO A 318 3.44 -16.82 2.10
N ILE A 319 4.11 -16.12 3.03
CA ILE A 319 3.97 -16.38 4.48
C ILE A 319 2.67 -15.72 4.99
N GLY A 320 1.77 -16.49 5.61
CA GLY A 320 0.52 -15.98 6.23
C GLY A 320 -0.75 -16.41 5.49
N SER A 321 -1.87 -15.72 5.70
CA SER A 321 -3.12 -16.01 4.97
C SER A 321 -3.00 -15.54 3.52
N ASP A 322 -3.14 -16.46 2.57
CA ASP A 322 -2.90 -16.21 1.15
C ASP A 322 -4.13 -15.67 0.44
N VAL A 323 -4.15 -14.34 0.31
CA VAL A 323 -4.81 -13.62 -0.77
C VAL A 323 -3.93 -12.41 -1.13
N GLY A 324 -3.47 -12.33 -2.38
CA GLY A 324 -2.88 -11.11 -2.96
C GLY A 324 -1.42 -10.78 -2.65
N ARG A 325 -0.60 -11.78 -2.27
CA ARG A 325 0.82 -11.59 -1.94
C ARG A 325 1.79 -12.46 -2.76
N GLU A 326 1.28 -13.18 -3.75
CA GLU A 326 2.11 -13.97 -4.68
C GLU A 326 3.05 -13.02 -5.44
N LYS A 327 4.27 -13.44 -5.76
CA LYS A 327 5.26 -12.58 -6.42
C LYS A 327 5.77 -13.21 -7.70
N ILE A 328 5.98 -12.38 -8.72
CA ILE A 328 6.71 -12.74 -9.96
C ILE A 328 7.85 -11.73 -10.16
N THR A 329 9.05 -12.22 -10.43
CA THR A 329 10.19 -11.39 -10.79
C THR A 329 10.50 -11.54 -12.28
N LEU A 330 10.48 -10.40 -13.00
CA LEU A 330 10.92 -10.33 -14.38
C LEU A 330 12.30 -9.69 -14.45
N MET A 331 13.14 -10.18 -15.36
CA MET A 331 14.47 -9.64 -15.64
C MET A 331 14.67 -9.42 -17.13
N ASN A 332 15.27 -8.29 -17.49
CA ASN A 332 15.82 -8.07 -18.82
C ASN A 332 17.18 -8.77 -18.94
N VAL A 333 17.21 -9.86 -19.71
CA VAL A 333 18.38 -10.72 -19.89
C VAL A 333 19.03 -10.55 -21.27
N PHE A 334 18.50 -9.68 -22.13
CA PHE A 334 19.02 -9.49 -23.48
C PHE A 334 20.37 -8.78 -23.45
N GLY A 335 21.37 -9.31 -24.13
CA GLY A 335 22.70 -8.69 -24.18
C GLY A 335 22.66 -7.31 -24.86
N GLY A 336 23.23 -6.28 -24.24
CA GLY A 336 23.33 -4.94 -24.80
C GLY A 336 22.95 -3.84 -23.80
N THR A 337 22.65 -2.64 -24.29
CA THR A 337 22.20 -1.50 -23.47
C THR A 337 20.71 -1.21 -23.65
N GLU A 338 19.97 -2.16 -24.23
CA GLU A 338 18.56 -1.97 -24.53
C GLU A 338 17.71 -1.95 -23.27
N THR A 339 16.74 -1.04 -23.26
CA THR A 339 15.72 -0.93 -22.22
C THR A 339 14.43 -1.50 -22.75
N VAL A 340 13.78 -2.36 -21.96
CA VAL A 340 12.52 -3.00 -22.33
C VAL A 340 11.39 -2.36 -21.53
N GLY A 341 10.41 -1.80 -22.23
CA GLY A 341 9.13 -1.41 -21.65
C GLY A 341 8.23 -2.63 -21.45
N LEU A 342 7.56 -2.72 -20.30
CA LEU A 342 6.67 -3.81 -19.93
C LEU A 342 5.20 -3.56 -20.27
N GLU A 343 4.85 -2.36 -20.78
CA GLU A 343 3.48 -2.07 -21.16
C GLU A 343 2.99 -3.09 -22.21
N GLY A 344 1.84 -3.71 -21.96
CA GLY A 344 1.24 -4.71 -22.83
C GLY A 344 1.79 -6.14 -22.66
N TRP A 345 2.89 -6.34 -21.94
CA TRP A 345 3.39 -7.69 -21.60
C TRP A 345 2.46 -8.39 -20.62
N LYS A 346 2.37 -9.73 -20.72
CA LYS A 346 1.47 -10.54 -19.90
C LYS A 346 2.15 -11.77 -19.32
N VAL A 347 1.69 -12.19 -18.14
CA VAL A 347 1.92 -13.55 -17.65
C VAL A 347 0.58 -14.28 -17.61
N VAL A 348 0.54 -15.47 -18.21
CA VAL A 348 -0.64 -16.31 -18.32
C VAL A 348 -0.38 -17.66 -17.64
N SER A 349 -1.26 -18.10 -16.76
CA SER A 349 -1.21 -19.44 -16.16
C SER A 349 -1.98 -20.48 -16.97
N SER A 350 -1.80 -21.76 -16.62
CA SER A 350 -2.49 -22.89 -17.25
C SER A 350 -4.03 -22.82 -17.22
N ASN A 351 -4.63 -22.21 -16.19
CA ASN A 351 -6.08 -21.97 -16.11
C ASN A 351 -6.55 -20.74 -16.92
N LYS A 352 -5.67 -20.18 -17.77
CA LYS A 352 -5.88 -18.97 -18.60
C LYS A 352 -6.04 -17.66 -17.82
N SER A 353 -5.93 -17.69 -16.50
CA SER A 353 -5.86 -16.45 -15.74
C SER A 353 -4.58 -15.69 -16.07
N SER A 354 -4.62 -14.35 -16.06
CA SER A 354 -3.49 -13.57 -16.53
C SER A 354 -3.39 -12.17 -15.94
N ILE A 355 -2.15 -11.70 -15.79
CA ILE A 355 -1.81 -10.32 -15.48
C ILE A 355 -1.23 -9.62 -16.70
N THR A 356 -1.38 -8.29 -16.75
CA THR A 356 -0.68 -7.40 -17.67
C THR A 356 0.12 -6.37 -16.86
N PHE A 357 1.30 -5.99 -17.35
CA PHE A 357 2.17 -5.01 -16.70
C PHE A 357 1.91 -3.60 -17.22
N GLY A 358 2.05 -2.61 -16.32
CA GLY A 358 1.94 -1.19 -16.65
C GLY A 358 3.23 -0.60 -17.24
N GLU A 359 3.34 0.74 -17.23
CA GLU A 359 4.43 1.54 -17.81
C GLU A 359 5.79 1.37 -17.09
N VAL A 360 6.32 0.16 -16.97
CA VAL A 360 7.59 -0.14 -16.29
C VAL A 360 8.69 -0.33 -17.32
N GLU A 361 9.86 0.24 -17.07
CA GLU A 361 11.05 0.04 -17.90
C GLU A 361 12.12 -0.76 -17.14
N LEU A 362 12.73 -1.73 -17.82
CA LEU A 362 13.87 -2.50 -17.31
C LEU A 362 15.07 -2.31 -18.23
N VAL A 363 16.10 -1.64 -17.73
CA VAL A 363 17.42 -1.58 -18.39
C VAL A 363 18.05 -2.98 -18.42
N ASN A 364 19.05 -3.18 -19.29
CA ASN A 364 19.78 -4.44 -19.35
C ASN A 364 20.27 -4.90 -17.96
N GLY A 365 20.02 -6.17 -17.63
CA GLY A 365 20.40 -6.78 -16.36
C GLY A 365 19.52 -6.37 -15.16
N ALA A 366 18.57 -5.44 -15.33
CA ALA A 366 17.64 -5.08 -14.27
C ALA A 366 16.55 -6.15 -14.11
N ALA A 367 16.23 -6.45 -12.85
CA ALA A 367 15.10 -7.26 -12.47
C ALA A 367 14.13 -6.45 -11.61
N ARG A 368 12.82 -6.73 -11.73
CA ARG A 368 11.78 -6.16 -10.88
C ARG A 368 10.81 -7.25 -10.43
N THR A 369 10.49 -7.22 -9.14
CA THR A 369 9.48 -8.08 -8.51
C THR A 369 8.14 -7.38 -8.52
N PHE A 370 7.10 -8.10 -8.91
CA PHE A 370 5.72 -7.67 -8.98
C PHE A 370 4.90 -8.51 -8.00
N THR A 371 4.20 -7.84 -7.08
CA THR A 371 3.20 -8.49 -6.24
C THR A 371 1.91 -8.64 -7.04
N ILE A 372 1.41 -9.87 -7.13
CA ILE A 372 0.11 -10.21 -7.69
C ILE A 372 -0.91 -10.02 -6.57
N SER A 373 -1.71 -8.96 -6.68
CA SER A 373 -2.91 -8.77 -5.86
C SER A 373 -4.13 -9.36 -6.58
N GLN A 374 -5.29 -9.42 -5.91
CA GLN A 374 -6.55 -9.86 -6.54
C GLN A 374 -6.89 -9.07 -7.82
N ARG A 375 -6.39 -7.81 -7.90
CA ARG A 375 -6.47 -6.95 -9.08
C ARG A 375 -5.75 -7.52 -10.30
N GLY A 376 -4.82 -8.45 -10.13
CA GLY A 376 -4.08 -9.13 -11.18
C GLY A 376 -4.79 -10.34 -11.79
N SER A 377 -5.82 -10.89 -11.14
CA SER A 377 -6.58 -12.08 -11.58
C SER A 377 -5.80 -13.38 -11.86
N LEU A 378 -4.46 -13.33 -11.92
CA LEU A 378 -3.58 -14.49 -11.93
C LEU A 378 -3.48 -15.03 -10.50
N SER A 379 -3.53 -16.35 -10.34
CA SER A 379 -3.13 -17.01 -9.09
C SER A 379 -2.03 -18.02 -9.38
N LEU A 380 -1.00 -17.99 -8.56
CA LEU A 380 0.10 -18.95 -8.56
C LEU A 380 -0.32 -20.13 -7.66
N SER A 381 -0.73 -21.22 -8.31
CA SER A 381 -1.20 -22.43 -7.64
C SER A 381 -0.13 -23.01 -6.70
N ASN A 382 -0.46 -23.15 -5.42
CA ASN A 382 0.33 -23.91 -4.44
C ASN A 382 0.40 -25.43 -4.73
N LYS A 383 -0.25 -25.90 -5.81
CA LYS A 383 -0.18 -27.27 -6.32
C LYS A 383 0.76 -27.41 -7.52
N GLY A 384 1.58 -26.39 -7.80
CA GLY A 384 2.38 -26.32 -9.02
C GLY A 384 1.56 -25.82 -10.21
N GLY A 385 2.26 -25.56 -11.32
CA GLY A 385 1.64 -25.09 -12.55
C GLY A 385 2.63 -24.65 -13.61
N THR A 386 2.09 -24.15 -14.72
CA THR A 386 2.86 -23.61 -15.84
C THR A 386 2.51 -22.13 -16.04
N LEU A 387 3.53 -21.32 -16.27
CA LEU A 387 3.41 -19.90 -16.62
C LEU A 387 3.97 -19.67 -18.02
N ARG A 388 3.30 -18.79 -18.76
CA ARG A 388 3.74 -18.27 -20.05
C ARG A 388 3.99 -16.78 -19.92
N LEU A 389 5.18 -16.32 -20.26
CA LEU A 389 5.48 -14.90 -20.50
C LEU A 389 5.15 -14.57 -21.96
N VAL A 390 4.27 -13.60 -22.16
CA VAL A 390 3.79 -13.18 -23.47
C VAL A 390 4.22 -11.73 -23.71
N GLY A 391 4.87 -11.50 -24.86
CA GLY A 391 5.29 -10.19 -25.33
C GLY A 391 4.11 -9.27 -25.64
N ALA A 392 4.39 -7.97 -25.76
CA ALA A 392 3.38 -6.98 -26.12
C ALA A 392 2.78 -7.21 -27.52
N ASP A 393 3.48 -7.93 -28.39
CA ASP A 393 3.04 -8.36 -29.72
C ASP A 393 2.18 -9.64 -29.70
N GLY A 394 2.01 -10.27 -28.53
CA GLY A 394 1.28 -11.52 -28.35
C GLY A 394 2.12 -12.79 -28.48
N GLY A 395 3.41 -12.69 -28.80
CA GLY A 395 4.32 -13.84 -28.90
C GLY A 395 4.66 -14.44 -27.54
N VAL A 396 4.73 -15.77 -27.43
CA VAL A 396 5.18 -16.43 -26.19
C VAL A 396 6.70 -16.37 -26.12
N VAL A 397 7.24 -15.66 -25.14
CA VAL A 397 8.69 -15.44 -24.98
C VAL A 397 9.34 -16.46 -24.05
N GLN A 398 8.57 -16.99 -23.09
CA GLN A 398 9.05 -18.00 -22.17
C GLN A 398 7.90 -18.87 -21.69
N ARG A 399 8.21 -20.14 -21.43
CA ARG A 399 7.37 -21.07 -20.70
C ARG A 399 8.18 -21.64 -19.54
N VAL A 400 7.61 -21.60 -18.34
CA VAL A 400 8.22 -22.17 -17.14
C VAL A 400 7.22 -22.99 -16.37
N HIS A 401 7.69 -24.10 -15.80
CA HIS A 401 6.93 -25.03 -14.99
C HIS A 401 7.46 -25.06 -13.56
N TYR A 402 6.59 -25.29 -12.58
CA TYR A 402 7.00 -25.45 -11.19
C TYR A 402 6.16 -26.52 -10.49
N GLU A 403 6.84 -27.29 -9.65
CA GLU A 403 6.28 -28.47 -9.01
C GLU A 403 5.57 -28.16 -7.69
N ARG A 404 4.59 -29.01 -7.36
CA ARG A 404 3.80 -28.91 -6.12
C ARG A 404 4.66 -28.88 -4.86
N ASP A 405 5.69 -29.71 -4.80
CA ASP A 405 6.49 -29.86 -3.59
C ASP A 405 7.25 -28.60 -3.24
N ALA A 406 7.71 -27.86 -4.25
CA ALA A 406 8.35 -26.57 -4.09
C ALA A 406 7.31 -25.46 -3.83
N ALA A 407 6.19 -25.47 -4.56
CA ALA A 407 5.14 -24.45 -4.46
C ALA A 407 4.42 -24.43 -3.11
N ARG A 408 4.26 -25.57 -2.44
CA ARG A 408 3.51 -25.67 -1.18
C ARG A 408 4.27 -25.15 0.04
N GLN A 409 5.57 -24.88 -0.07
CA GLN A 409 6.36 -24.38 1.05
C GLN A 409 6.13 -22.88 1.21
N GLN A 410 5.63 -22.45 2.38
CA GLN A 410 5.41 -21.04 2.67
C GLN A 410 6.72 -20.25 2.61
N GLY A 411 6.68 -19.11 1.91
CA GLY A 411 7.82 -18.22 1.70
C GLY A 411 8.88 -18.74 0.73
N ALA A 412 8.69 -19.89 0.09
CA ALA A 412 9.68 -20.43 -0.84
C ALA A 412 9.82 -19.54 -2.09
N VAL A 413 11.06 -19.18 -2.40
CA VAL A 413 11.42 -18.52 -3.65
C VAL A 413 11.84 -19.59 -4.65
N LEU A 414 11.11 -19.68 -5.75
CA LEU A 414 11.43 -20.58 -6.86
C LEU A 414 12.19 -19.79 -7.92
N LEU A 415 13.38 -20.24 -8.28
CA LEU A 415 14.29 -19.60 -9.22
C LEU A 415 14.29 -20.33 -10.56
N TRP A 416 14.41 -19.58 -11.65
CA TRP A 416 14.53 -20.15 -12.99
C TRP A 416 15.86 -20.89 -13.13
N ASP A 417 15.81 -22.11 -13.64
CA ASP A 417 16.97 -22.98 -13.85
C ASP A 417 17.78 -22.65 -15.12
N GLY A 418 17.32 -21.69 -15.91
CA GLY A 418 17.90 -21.33 -17.21
C GLY A 418 17.29 -22.09 -18.40
N ALA A 419 16.38 -23.03 -18.15
CA ALA A 419 15.67 -23.80 -19.16
C ALA A 419 14.15 -23.58 -19.04
N ASP A 420 13.39 -24.56 -18.55
CA ASP A 420 11.93 -24.54 -18.50
C ASP A 420 11.35 -24.76 -17.10
N GLN A 421 12.18 -24.75 -16.04
CA GLN A 421 11.73 -24.97 -14.66
C GLN A 421 11.96 -23.76 -13.77
N LEU A 422 11.05 -23.57 -12.80
CA LEU A 422 11.27 -22.77 -11.60
C LEU A 422 11.42 -23.74 -10.43
N VAL A 423 12.63 -23.81 -9.89
CA VAL A 423 13.00 -24.76 -8.83
C VAL A 423 13.38 -24.01 -7.57
N GLN A 424 13.13 -24.62 -6.42
CA GLN A 424 13.67 -24.09 -5.17
C GLN A 424 15.19 -24.28 -5.17
N TYR A 425 15.94 -23.20 -4.94
CA TYR A 425 17.39 -23.35 -4.76
C TYR A 425 17.63 -24.21 -3.51
N PRO A 426 18.59 -25.17 -3.53
CA PRO A 426 18.85 -26.00 -2.37
C PRO A 426 19.13 -25.13 -1.15
N SER A 427 18.36 -25.29 -0.08
CA SER A 427 18.73 -24.79 1.23
C SER A 427 19.99 -25.56 1.64
N GLN A 428 21.18 -24.97 1.43
CA GLN A 428 22.33 -25.44 2.19
C GLN A 428 21.99 -25.20 3.66
N MET A 429 21.82 -26.29 4.40
CA MET A 429 21.56 -26.30 5.84
C MET A 429 22.62 -25.53 6.61
#